data_AF-A0A7S8C7D7-F1
#
_entry.id   AF-A0A7S8C7D7-F1
#
_cell.length_a   1.000
_cell.length_b   1.000
_cell.length_c   1.000
_cell.angle_alpha   90.00
_cell.angle_beta   90.00
_cell.angle_gamma   90.00
#
_symmetry.space_group_name_H-M   'P 1'
#
loop_
_entity.id
_entity.type
_entity.pdbx_description
1 polymer ?
#
loop_
_entity_poly.entity_id
_entity_poly.type
_entity_poly.pdbx_seq_one_letter_code
_entity_poly.pdbx_strand_id
1 'polypeptide(L)'
;MVLARRAISRAVIVFAVMAAGLAMAAAARAADRPVFDLSEQQLSALERYRSEPGDKAFAASAGGRFASESGLASLTVAVRSALQSCDAGIRDPRNRCIIVDVNGTMLDPALQYAQIFRIDPTQTRQPLPLADLNPGVDTWRALQGYRAKRRHKAFAMNLGGAWARAWDAASPGEAAREALSACNEQERAEDTPCFLYGLDDRMADAGDLQLMPDGTVTGLPAPREGMSN
;
A
#
# COMPACT_ATOMS: atom_id res chain seq x y z
N MET A 1 -56.27 -13.35 -21.55
CA MET A 1 -55.99 -11.94 -21.16
C MET A 1 -54.80 -11.94 -20.22
N VAL A 2 -53.71 -11.31 -20.65
CA VAL A 2 -52.40 -11.26 -19.99
C VAL A 2 -52.31 -9.97 -19.19
N LEU A 3 -52.14 -10.04 -17.86
CA LEU A 3 -51.75 -8.89 -17.03
C LEU A 3 -51.09 -9.37 -15.74
N ALA A 4 -49.79 -9.60 -15.80
CA ALA A 4 -48.92 -9.69 -14.63
C ALA A 4 -47.56 -9.12 -15.00
N ARG A 5 -47.44 -7.78 -14.96
CA ARG A 5 -46.15 -7.11 -15.12
C ARG A 5 -45.98 -6.04 -14.04
N ARG A 6 -44.92 -6.28 -13.24
CA ARG A 6 -44.00 -5.31 -12.64
C ARG A 6 -44.48 -4.54 -11.41
N ALA A 7 -44.21 -5.15 -10.26
CA ALA A 7 -43.88 -4.44 -9.03
C ALA A 7 -42.51 -4.92 -8.54
N ILE A 8 -41.44 -4.62 -9.31
CA ILE A 8 -40.08 -4.75 -8.79
C ILE A 8 -39.80 -3.45 -8.04
N SER A 9 -39.94 -3.55 -6.71
CA SER A 9 -39.85 -2.48 -5.73
C SER A 9 -38.59 -1.62 -5.90
N ARG A 10 -38.80 -0.31 -6.03
CA ARG A 10 -37.79 0.76 -5.93
C ARG A 10 -36.86 0.63 -4.70
N ALA A 11 -37.28 -0.10 -3.66
CA ALA A 11 -36.53 -0.34 -2.43
C ALA A 11 -35.21 -1.12 -2.63
N VAL A 12 -35.13 -2.05 -3.60
CA VAL A 12 -33.91 -2.86 -3.82
C VAL A 12 -32.79 -2.04 -4.45
N ILE A 13 -33.15 -1.05 -5.28
CA ILE A 13 -32.19 -0.19 -5.97
C ILE A 13 -31.53 0.80 -4.98
N VAL A 14 -32.27 1.30 -4.00
CA VAL A 14 -31.74 2.27 -3.02
C VAL A 14 -30.72 1.62 -2.08
N PHE A 15 -30.91 0.35 -1.70
CA PHE A 15 -29.98 -0.36 -0.80
C PHE A 15 -28.65 -0.73 -1.48
N ALA A 16 -28.68 -1.07 -2.78
CA ALA A 16 -27.47 -1.38 -3.54
C ALA A 16 -26.56 -0.15 -3.75
N VAL A 17 -27.14 1.05 -3.88
CA VAL A 17 -26.40 2.30 -4.06
C VAL A 17 -25.67 2.73 -2.76
N MET A 18 -26.26 2.48 -1.60
CA MET A 18 -25.64 2.79 -0.29
C MET A 18 -24.41 1.93 0.01
N ALA A 19 -24.46 0.62 -0.27
CA ALA A 19 -23.34 -0.29 0.01
C ALA A 19 -22.12 -0.04 -0.89
N ALA A 20 -22.32 0.35 -2.15
CA ALA A 20 -21.24 0.72 -3.06
C ALA A 20 -20.54 2.03 -2.63
N GLY A 21 -21.28 2.99 -2.06
CA GLY A 21 -20.71 4.26 -1.56
C GLY A 21 -19.82 4.08 -0.32
N LEU A 22 -20.15 3.15 0.57
CA LEU A 22 -19.36 2.86 1.77
C LEU A 22 -18.02 2.16 1.45
N ALA A 23 -17.99 1.27 0.46
CA ALA A 23 -16.76 0.58 0.05
C ALA A 23 -15.77 1.52 -0.69
N MET A 24 -16.28 2.42 -1.54
CA MET A 24 -15.43 3.44 -2.18
C MET A 24 -14.81 4.43 -1.18
N ALA A 25 -15.56 4.80 -0.13
CA ALA A 25 -15.08 5.72 0.91
C ALA A 25 -14.05 5.10 1.88
N ALA A 26 -13.90 3.77 1.91
CA ALA A 26 -12.89 3.10 2.72
C ALA A 26 -11.54 3.01 1.99
N ALA A 27 -11.54 2.74 0.69
CA ALA A 27 -10.33 2.72 -0.14
C ALA A 27 -9.74 4.13 -0.33
N ALA A 28 -10.58 5.16 -0.47
CA ALA A 28 -10.12 6.56 -0.52
C ALA A 28 -9.42 7.00 0.78
N ARG A 29 -9.83 6.46 1.94
CA ARG A 29 -9.25 6.80 3.24
C ARG A 29 -7.81 6.30 3.45
N ALA A 30 -7.37 5.29 2.71
CA ALA A 30 -5.99 4.79 2.79
C ALA A 30 -5.02 5.70 2.01
N ALA A 31 -5.43 6.20 0.85
CA ALA A 31 -4.65 7.14 0.03
C ALA A 31 -4.60 8.57 0.61
N ASP A 32 -5.53 8.92 1.51
CA ASP A 32 -5.64 10.24 2.13
C ASP A 32 -4.86 10.39 3.45
N ARG A 33 -4.02 9.42 3.82
CA ARG A 33 -3.23 9.46 5.05
C ARG A 33 -1.74 9.58 4.76
N PRO A 34 -1.01 10.45 5.47
CA PRO A 34 0.45 10.51 5.37
C PRO A 34 1.08 9.20 5.84
N VAL A 35 2.30 8.91 5.37
CA VAL A 35 3.04 7.69 5.71
C VAL A 35 3.50 7.61 7.18
N PHE A 36 3.27 8.68 7.95
CA PHE A 36 3.43 8.72 9.40
C PHE A 36 2.23 9.45 10.02
N ASP A 37 1.94 9.15 11.28
CA ASP A 37 0.87 9.82 12.01
C ASP A 37 1.19 11.30 12.22
N LEU A 38 0.24 12.17 11.86
CA LEU A 38 0.32 13.60 12.14
C LEU A 38 -0.18 13.87 13.57
N SER A 39 0.54 14.72 14.28
CA SER A 39 0.09 15.29 15.55
C SER A 39 -1.13 16.20 15.35
N GLU A 40 -1.88 16.48 16.44
CA GLU A 40 -3.05 17.38 16.40
C GLU A 40 -2.72 18.77 15.84
N GLN A 41 -1.52 19.29 16.14
CA GLN A 41 -1.06 20.59 15.63
C GLN A 41 -0.86 20.56 14.11
N GLN A 42 -0.29 19.46 13.60
CA GLN A 42 -0.09 19.24 12.16
C GLN A 42 -1.42 19.08 11.43
N LEU A 43 -2.37 18.33 12.00
CA LEU A 43 -3.71 18.16 11.44
C LEU A 43 -4.45 19.50 11.34
N SER A 44 -4.46 20.29 12.42
CA SER A 44 -5.08 21.62 12.41
C SER A 44 -4.40 22.59 11.43
N ALA A 45 -3.09 22.49 11.25
CA ALA A 45 -2.38 23.28 10.24
C ALA A 45 -2.73 22.84 8.81
N LEU A 46 -2.82 21.53 8.56
CA LEU A 46 -3.22 20.98 7.27
C LEU A 46 -4.63 21.41 6.87
N GLU A 47 -5.58 21.40 7.82
CA GLU A 47 -6.95 21.89 7.58
C GLU A 47 -6.97 23.37 7.19
N ARG A 48 -6.21 24.22 7.88
CA ARG A 48 -6.10 25.66 7.54
C ARG A 48 -5.50 25.84 6.15
N TYR A 49 -4.36 25.21 5.88
CA TYR A 49 -3.70 25.24 4.56
C TYR A 49 -4.65 24.82 3.42
N ARG A 50 -5.50 23.81 3.64
CA ARG A 50 -6.45 23.34 2.61
C ARG A 50 -7.46 24.40 2.20
N SER A 51 -7.79 25.34 3.09
CA SER A 51 -8.68 26.46 2.78
C SER A 51 -8.01 27.62 2.02
N GLU A 52 -6.67 27.65 1.93
CA GLU A 52 -5.95 28.75 1.30
C GLU A 52 -5.97 28.66 -0.24
N PRO A 53 -6.07 29.78 -0.97
CA PRO A 53 -6.09 29.76 -2.44
C PRO A 53 -4.69 29.73 -3.06
N GLY A 54 -4.64 29.48 -4.37
CA GLY A 54 -3.41 29.54 -5.17
C GLY A 54 -2.52 28.31 -5.05
N ASP A 55 -1.35 28.37 -5.69
CA ASP A 55 -0.35 27.31 -5.59
C ASP A 55 0.20 27.22 -4.17
N LYS A 56 0.16 26.01 -3.62
CA LYS A 56 0.41 25.77 -2.21
C LYS A 56 0.96 24.38 -1.93
N ALA A 57 1.75 24.26 -0.87
CA ALA A 57 2.29 22.99 -0.40
C ALA A 57 2.33 22.92 1.13
N PHE A 58 2.17 21.71 1.65
CA PHE A 58 2.27 21.39 3.07
C PHE A 58 3.40 20.38 3.28
N ALA A 59 4.35 20.75 4.15
CA ALA A 59 5.47 19.91 4.55
C ALA A 59 5.35 19.54 6.04
N ALA A 60 5.71 18.30 6.38
CA ALA A 60 5.71 17.83 7.76
C ALA A 60 6.78 16.76 8.01
N SER A 61 7.14 16.56 9.27
CA SER A 61 7.98 15.44 9.72
C SER A 61 7.29 14.62 10.80
N ALA A 62 7.72 13.37 10.96
CA ALA A 62 7.24 12.48 12.03
C ALA A 62 7.52 13.03 13.44
N GLY A 63 8.48 13.94 13.58
CA GLY A 63 8.80 14.63 14.84
C GLY A 63 7.84 15.78 15.19
N GLY A 64 6.72 15.94 14.49
CA GLY A 64 5.69 16.95 14.78
C GLY A 64 5.93 18.32 14.14
N ARG A 65 7.02 18.51 13.39
CA ARG A 65 7.28 19.79 12.68
C ARG A 65 6.40 19.88 11.43
N PHE A 66 6.04 21.11 11.06
CA PHE A 66 5.33 21.39 9.82
C PHE A 66 5.58 22.81 9.34
N ALA A 67 5.33 23.03 8.05
CA ALA A 67 5.14 24.34 7.46
C ALA A 67 4.18 24.24 6.28
N SER A 68 3.47 25.33 5.99
CA SER A 68 2.59 25.45 4.84
C SER A 68 2.84 26.78 4.15
N GLU A 69 2.80 26.78 2.83
CA GLU A 69 2.98 27.97 2.00
C GLU A 69 1.88 28.00 0.95
N SER A 70 1.33 29.17 0.66
CA SER A 70 0.24 29.35 -0.29
C SER A 70 0.34 30.68 -1.05
N GLY A 71 -0.39 30.78 -2.16
CA GLY A 71 -0.43 31.98 -2.99
C GLY A 71 0.91 32.34 -3.65
N LEU A 72 1.85 31.39 -3.76
CA LEU A 72 3.15 31.65 -4.38
C LEU A 72 3.07 31.58 -5.91
N ALA A 73 4.12 32.08 -6.56
CA ALA A 73 4.17 32.24 -8.03
C ALA A 73 4.09 30.91 -8.82
N SER A 74 4.40 29.77 -8.18
CA SER A 74 4.19 28.44 -8.76
C SER A 74 4.20 27.36 -7.69
N LEU A 75 3.66 26.18 -8.03
CA LEU A 75 3.73 24.99 -7.17
C LEU A 75 5.16 24.64 -6.78
N THR A 76 6.12 24.74 -7.70
CA THR A 76 7.54 24.46 -7.39
C THR A 76 8.09 25.41 -6.33
N VAL A 77 7.70 26.69 -6.37
CA VAL A 77 8.09 27.68 -5.37
C VAL A 77 7.42 27.37 -4.03
N ALA A 78 6.13 27.01 -4.02
CA ALA A 78 5.41 26.58 -2.82
C ALA A 78 6.06 25.37 -2.15
N VAL A 79 6.36 24.31 -2.91
CA VAL A 79 7.04 23.11 -2.42
C VAL A 79 8.39 23.44 -1.80
N ARG A 80 9.22 24.22 -2.50
CA ARG A 80 10.56 24.59 -2.00
C ARG A 80 10.47 25.44 -0.73
N SER A 81 9.56 26.41 -0.70
CA SER A 81 9.38 27.29 0.46
C SER A 81 8.88 26.50 1.66
N ALA A 82 7.91 25.58 1.48
CA ALA A 82 7.37 24.77 2.57
C ALA A 82 8.44 23.88 3.19
N LEU A 83 9.26 23.20 2.38
CA LEU A 83 10.38 22.40 2.88
C LEU A 83 11.41 23.27 3.60
N GLN A 84 11.80 24.41 3.03
CA GLN A 84 12.78 25.30 3.63
C GLN A 84 12.30 25.84 4.98
N SER A 85 11.04 26.26 5.07
CA SER A 85 10.41 26.74 6.30
C SER A 85 10.31 25.63 7.35
N CYS A 86 9.95 24.40 6.96
CA CYS A 86 9.81 23.27 7.88
C CYS A 86 11.17 22.77 8.41
N ASP A 87 12.17 22.70 7.52
CA ASP A 87 13.54 22.27 7.81
C ASP A 87 14.37 23.31 8.57
N ALA A 88 13.84 24.53 8.73
CA ALA A 88 14.55 25.62 9.38
C ALA A 88 15.01 25.24 10.80
N GLY A 89 16.33 25.32 11.03
CA GLY A 89 16.95 25.04 12.32
C GLY A 89 17.12 23.55 12.66
N ILE A 90 16.83 22.64 11.73
CA ILE A 90 17.04 21.21 11.93
C ILE A 90 18.54 20.87 11.89
N ARG A 91 18.99 20.13 12.90
CA ARG A 91 20.38 19.62 12.99
C ARG A 91 20.48 18.12 12.72
N ASP A 92 19.45 17.36 13.09
CA ASP A 92 19.37 15.91 12.85
C ASP A 92 18.56 15.66 11.57
N PRO A 93 19.17 15.07 10.51
CA PRO A 93 18.49 14.73 9.28
C PRO A 93 17.20 13.92 9.47
N ARG A 94 17.10 13.07 10.50
CA ARG A 94 15.90 12.26 10.77
C ARG A 94 14.63 13.06 11.04
N ASN A 95 14.79 14.31 11.44
CA ASN A 95 13.68 15.20 11.77
C ASN A 95 13.26 16.09 10.59
N ARG A 96 13.95 16.00 9.45
CA ARG A 96 13.62 16.77 8.25
C ARG A 96 12.23 16.43 7.73
N CYS A 97 11.62 17.40 7.09
CA CYS A 97 10.28 17.32 6.60
C CYS A 97 10.22 16.75 5.17
N ILE A 98 9.10 16.12 4.86
CA ILE A 98 8.72 15.75 3.50
C ILE A 98 7.51 16.59 3.07
N ILE A 99 7.26 16.67 1.77
CA ILE A 99 5.96 17.15 1.28
C ILE A 99 4.93 16.04 1.50
N VAL A 100 3.81 16.43 2.11
CA VAL A 100 2.68 15.57 2.41
C VAL A 100 1.50 15.90 1.49
N ASP A 101 1.23 17.18 1.23
CA ASP A 101 0.09 17.62 0.40
C ASP A 101 0.52 18.77 -0.53
N VAL A 102 0.02 18.75 -1.77
CA VAL A 102 0.19 19.80 -2.78
C VAL A 102 -1.16 20.21 -3.34
N ASN A 103 -1.45 21.51 -3.36
CA ASN A 103 -2.71 22.06 -3.88
C ASN A 103 -3.98 21.38 -3.32
N GLY A 104 -3.94 20.91 -2.07
CA GLY A 104 -5.04 20.20 -1.41
C GLY A 104 -5.15 18.72 -1.75
N THR A 105 -4.17 18.16 -2.48
CA THR A 105 -4.08 16.74 -2.81
C THR A 105 -2.94 16.10 -2.02
N MET A 106 -3.24 15.04 -1.27
CA MET A 106 -2.23 14.23 -0.59
C MET A 106 -1.28 13.60 -1.61
N LEU A 107 0.03 13.63 -1.36
CA LEU A 107 0.97 12.88 -2.19
C LEU A 107 0.77 11.38 -2.02
N ASP A 108 0.99 10.64 -3.10
CA ASP A 108 1.03 9.19 -3.08
C ASP A 108 2.02 8.68 -2.01
N PRO A 109 1.65 7.66 -1.20
CA PRO A 109 2.53 7.08 -0.20
C PRO A 109 3.92 6.73 -0.74
N ALA A 110 4.04 6.20 -1.96
CA ALA A 110 5.33 5.86 -2.55
C ALA A 110 6.22 7.10 -2.76
N LEU A 111 5.63 8.25 -3.12
CA LEU A 111 6.37 9.51 -3.23
C LEU A 111 6.77 10.07 -1.87
N GLN A 112 5.94 9.89 -0.85
CA GLN A 112 6.29 10.26 0.54
C GLN A 112 7.45 9.39 1.05
N TYR A 113 7.39 8.07 0.84
CA TYR A 113 8.50 7.17 1.17
C TYR A 113 9.77 7.50 0.38
N ALA A 114 9.68 7.80 -0.92
CA ALA A 114 10.83 8.21 -1.72
C ALA A 114 11.54 9.46 -1.15
N GLN A 115 10.79 10.41 -0.59
CA GLN A 115 11.38 11.57 0.09
C GLN A 115 12.06 11.18 1.40
N ILE A 116 11.42 10.34 2.21
CA ILE A 116 11.98 9.79 3.46
C ILE A 116 13.32 9.07 3.19
N PHE A 117 13.36 8.21 2.17
CA PHE A 117 14.56 7.47 1.80
C PHE A 117 15.74 8.38 1.42
N ARG A 118 15.46 9.58 0.88
CA ARG A 118 16.49 10.58 0.56
C ARG A 118 16.98 11.34 1.79
N ILE A 119 16.15 11.47 2.82
CA ILE A 119 16.47 12.20 4.04
C ILE A 119 17.36 11.38 4.97
N ASP A 120 16.95 10.15 5.27
CA ASP A 120 17.74 9.22 6.06
C ASP A 120 17.60 7.80 5.48
N PRO A 121 18.63 7.30 4.79
CA PRO A 121 18.59 5.95 4.24
C PRO A 121 18.54 4.89 5.34
N THR A 122 18.85 5.20 6.61
CA THR A 122 18.71 4.26 7.72
C THR A 122 17.26 4.05 8.17
N GLN A 123 16.31 4.87 7.70
CA GLN A 123 14.88 4.55 7.83
C GLN A 123 14.49 3.31 7.00
N THR A 124 15.32 2.86 6.06
CA THR A 124 15.19 1.52 5.45
C THR A 124 15.30 0.39 6.49
N ARG A 125 15.80 0.65 7.70
CA ARG A 125 15.84 -0.33 8.80
C ARG A 125 14.47 -0.57 9.43
N GLN A 126 13.48 0.28 9.16
CA GLN A 126 12.10 0.05 9.59
C GLN A 126 11.35 -0.71 8.48
N PRO A 127 10.53 -1.71 8.84
CA PRO A 127 9.73 -2.42 7.87
C PRO A 127 8.76 -1.48 7.13
N LEU A 128 8.72 -1.58 5.81
CA LEU A 128 7.83 -0.77 4.95
C LEU A 128 6.51 -1.51 4.74
N PRO A 129 5.35 -0.93 5.12
CA PRO A 129 4.05 -1.54 4.84
C PRO A 129 3.82 -1.69 3.33
N LEU A 130 3.29 -2.84 2.92
CA LEU A 130 2.92 -3.14 1.52
C LEU A 130 1.39 -3.13 1.33
N ALA A 131 0.68 -2.25 2.04
CA ALA A 131 -0.78 -2.17 2.05
C ALA A 131 -1.40 -2.01 0.65
N ASP A 132 -0.67 -1.40 -0.28
CA ASP A 132 -1.09 -1.16 -1.67
C ASP A 132 -0.45 -2.15 -2.66
N LEU A 133 0.02 -3.32 -2.22
CA LEU A 133 0.57 -4.34 -3.11
C LEU A 133 -0.50 -4.82 -4.10
N ASN A 134 -0.45 -4.27 -5.31
CA ASN A 134 -1.33 -4.66 -6.41
C ASN A 134 -0.57 -5.52 -7.41
N PRO A 135 -0.90 -6.82 -7.55
CA PRO A 135 -0.29 -7.66 -8.56
C PRO A 135 -0.60 -7.11 -9.97
N GLY A 136 0.40 -7.11 -10.84
CA GLY A 136 0.20 -6.80 -12.26
C GLY A 136 -0.84 -7.73 -12.91
N VAL A 137 -1.40 -7.33 -14.06
CA VAL A 137 -2.56 -8.02 -14.69
C VAL A 137 -2.32 -9.52 -14.88
N ASP A 138 -1.11 -9.93 -15.28
CA ASP A 138 -0.79 -11.34 -15.50
C ASP A 138 -0.68 -12.13 -14.19
N THR A 139 -0.01 -11.55 -13.19
CA THR A 139 0.04 -12.10 -11.82
C THR A 139 -1.37 -12.22 -11.23
N TRP A 140 -2.23 -11.22 -11.44
CA TRP A 140 -3.62 -11.25 -11.00
C TRP A 140 -4.42 -12.37 -11.66
N ARG A 141 -4.29 -12.56 -12.99
CA ARG A 141 -4.95 -13.69 -13.70
C ARG A 141 -4.46 -15.04 -13.17
N ALA A 142 -3.16 -15.17 -12.96
CA ALA A 142 -2.57 -16.38 -12.40
C ALA A 142 -3.12 -16.68 -11.00
N LEU A 143 -3.27 -15.63 -10.17
CA LEU A 143 -3.83 -15.69 -8.83
C LEU A 143 -5.30 -16.15 -8.82
N GLN A 144 -6.13 -15.67 -9.75
CA GLN A 144 -7.51 -16.15 -9.89
C GLN A 144 -7.55 -17.64 -10.23
N GLY A 145 -6.67 -18.08 -11.13
CA GLY A 145 -6.54 -19.50 -11.48
C GLY A 145 -6.09 -20.36 -10.30
N TYR A 146 -5.17 -19.85 -9.47
CA TYR A 146 -4.71 -20.50 -8.24
C TYR A 146 -5.85 -20.69 -7.23
N ARG A 147 -6.67 -19.67 -6.99
CA ARG A 147 -7.78 -19.74 -6.01
C ARG A 147 -8.75 -20.88 -6.28
N ALA A 148 -9.00 -21.19 -7.56
CA ALA A 148 -9.92 -22.24 -7.97
C ALA A 148 -9.38 -23.68 -7.80
N LYS A 149 -8.08 -23.86 -7.54
CA LYS A 149 -7.47 -25.19 -7.38
C LYS A 149 -7.79 -25.80 -6.02
N ARG A 150 -7.87 -27.12 -5.99
CA ARG A 150 -8.06 -27.91 -4.76
C ARG A 150 -6.73 -28.54 -4.34
N ARG A 151 -6.74 -29.22 -3.19
CA ARG A 151 -5.55 -29.85 -2.57
C ARG A 151 -4.47 -28.83 -2.20
N HIS A 152 -3.31 -29.33 -1.79
CA HIS A 152 -2.21 -28.48 -1.37
C HIS A 152 -1.66 -27.67 -2.53
N LYS A 153 -1.60 -26.35 -2.34
CA LYS A 153 -1.27 -25.38 -3.38
C LYS A 153 -0.51 -24.20 -2.79
N ALA A 154 0.36 -23.59 -3.58
CA ALA A 154 1.06 -22.38 -3.19
C ALA A 154 1.19 -21.40 -4.35
N PHE A 155 1.27 -20.11 -4.01
CA PHE A 155 1.53 -19.03 -4.94
C PHE A 155 2.69 -18.20 -4.38
N ALA A 156 3.77 -18.10 -5.16
CA ALA A 156 4.94 -17.31 -4.82
C ALA A 156 5.03 -16.12 -5.78
N MET A 157 5.50 -14.98 -5.28
CA MET A 157 5.79 -13.79 -6.09
C MET A 157 6.88 -12.95 -5.45
N ASN A 158 7.39 -11.97 -6.18
CA ASN A 158 8.27 -10.94 -5.64
C ASN A 158 7.77 -9.53 -6.02
N LEU A 159 8.47 -8.51 -5.52
CA LEU A 159 8.16 -7.10 -5.86
C LEU A 159 8.66 -6.69 -7.26
N GLY A 160 9.55 -7.47 -7.88
CA GLY A 160 10.04 -7.30 -9.25
C GLY A 160 9.12 -7.85 -10.35
N GLY A 161 8.00 -8.49 -9.98
CA GLY A 161 7.01 -9.04 -10.91
C GLY A 161 7.23 -10.50 -11.34
N ALA A 162 8.19 -11.22 -10.76
CA ALA A 162 8.25 -12.69 -10.85
C ALA A 162 7.09 -13.31 -10.07
N TRP A 163 6.56 -14.42 -10.58
CA TRP A 163 5.55 -15.21 -9.88
C TRP A 163 5.53 -16.66 -10.34
N ALA A 164 5.19 -17.58 -9.45
CA ALA A 164 4.96 -18.97 -9.79
C ALA A 164 3.89 -19.59 -8.89
N ARG A 165 3.42 -20.77 -9.26
CA ARG A 165 2.36 -21.49 -8.58
C ARG A 165 2.62 -22.98 -8.59
N ALA A 166 2.24 -23.63 -7.50
CA ALA A 166 2.21 -25.09 -7.38
C ALA A 166 0.81 -25.52 -6.92
N TRP A 167 0.37 -26.68 -7.37
CA TRP A 167 -0.90 -27.29 -6.96
C TRP A 167 -0.80 -28.81 -7.02
N ASP A 168 -1.77 -29.49 -6.42
CA ASP A 168 -1.82 -30.96 -6.36
C ASP A 168 -0.61 -31.59 -5.65
N ALA A 169 0.10 -30.83 -4.81
CA ALA A 169 1.21 -31.34 -4.01
C ALA A 169 0.72 -32.30 -2.93
N ALA A 170 1.63 -33.16 -2.42
CA ALA A 170 1.30 -34.09 -1.34
C ALA A 170 1.16 -33.39 0.02
N SER A 171 1.72 -32.18 0.17
CA SER A 171 1.65 -31.38 1.41
C SER A 171 1.74 -29.87 1.14
N PRO A 172 1.32 -29.02 2.09
CA PRO A 172 1.51 -27.56 1.97
C PRO A 172 2.99 -27.18 1.85
N GLY A 173 3.88 -27.87 2.58
CA GLY A 173 5.31 -27.62 2.56
C GLY A 173 5.98 -27.97 1.22
N GLU A 174 5.48 -29.01 0.54
CA GLU A 174 5.92 -29.33 -0.82
C GLU A 174 5.43 -28.27 -1.82
N ALA A 175 4.14 -27.90 -1.79
CA ALA A 175 3.62 -26.85 -2.65
C ALA A 175 4.40 -25.54 -2.49
N ALA A 176 4.68 -25.15 -1.24
CA ALA A 176 5.46 -23.95 -0.92
C ALA A 176 6.85 -23.98 -1.55
N ARG A 177 7.59 -25.09 -1.39
CA ARG A 177 8.94 -25.25 -1.96
C ARG A 177 8.93 -25.20 -3.49
N GLU A 178 7.99 -25.89 -4.12
CA GLU A 178 7.87 -25.92 -5.59
C GLU A 178 7.55 -24.53 -6.16
N ALA A 179 6.57 -23.83 -5.58
CA ALA A 179 6.22 -22.47 -6.00
C ALA A 179 7.39 -21.50 -5.80
N LEU A 180 8.10 -21.56 -4.67
CA LEU A 180 9.26 -20.71 -4.42
C LEU A 180 10.41 -20.99 -5.38
N SER A 181 10.74 -22.27 -5.63
CA SER A 181 11.80 -22.65 -6.59
C SER A 181 11.51 -22.08 -7.97
N ALA A 182 10.31 -22.37 -8.50
CA ALA A 182 9.91 -21.93 -9.84
C ALA A 182 9.80 -20.40 -9.97
N CYS A 183 9.56 -19.68 -8.87
CA CYS A 183 9.57 -18.22 -8.86
C CYS A 183 11.01 -17.68 -8.90
N ASN A 184 11.89 -18.21 -8.05
CA ASN A 184 13.28 -17.76 -7.94
C ASN A 184 14.15 -18.13 -9.16
N GLU A 185 13.70 -19.06 -10.01
CA GLU A 185 14.36 -19.40 -11.28
C GLU A 185 14.12 -18.37 -12.40
N GLN A 186 13.25 -17.39 -12.22
CA GLN A 186 12.96 -16.37 -13.22
C GLN A 186 13.97 -15.23 -13.17
N GLU A 187 14.33 -14.67 -14.33
CA GLU A 187 15.20 -13.47 -14.46
C GLU A 187 14.68 -12.30 -13.60
N ARG A 188 13.35 -12.13 -13.53
CA ARG A 188 12.72 -11.09 -12.69
C ARG A 188 12.88 -11.30 -11.18
N ALA A 189 13.49 -12.41 -10.74
CA ALA A 189 13.79 -12.72 -9.36
C ALA A 189 15.27 -12.57 -8.98
N GLU A 190 16.14 -12.20 -9.93
CA GLU A 190 17.59 -12.07 -9.70
C GLU A 190 17.94 -11.11 -8.55
N ASP A 191 17.27 -9.95 -8.51
CA ASP A 191 17.54 -8.89 -7.53
C ASP A 191 16.49 -8.79 -6.42
N THR A 192 15.46 -9.65 -6.43
CA THR A 192 14.37 -9.56 -5.46
C THR A 192 13.85 -10.96 -5.13
N PRO A 193 14.06 -11.46 -3.89
CA PRO A 193 13.68 -12.81 -3.54
C PRO A 193 12.17 -13.01 -3.59
N CYS A 194 11.74 -14.17 -4.07
CA CYS A 194 10.33 -14.54 -4.02
C CYS A 194 9.89 -14.94 -2.60
N PHE A 195 8.65 -14.59 -2.28
CA PHE A 195 7.98 -14.95 -1.03
C PHE A 195 6.61 -15.60 -1.32
N LEU A 196 6.07 -16.30 -0.32
CA LEU A 196 4.76 -16.94 -0.44
C LEU A 196 3.64 -15.91 -0.23
N TYR A 197 2.88 -15.64 -1.28
CA TYR A 197 1.68 -14.80 -1.18
C TYR A 197 0.41 -15.62 -0.93
N GLY A 198 0.40 -16.90 -1.30
CA GLY A 198 -0.69 -17.83 -1.00
C GLY A 198 -0.19 -19.21 -0.60
N LEU A 199 -0.83 -19.81 0.40
CA LEU A 199 -0.62 -21.20 0.83
C LEU A 199 -1.96 -21.85 1.19
N ASP A 200 -2.31 -22.89 0.44
CA ASP A 200 -3.63 -23.51 0.41
C ASP A 200 -4.72 -22.46 0.22
N ASP A 201 -5.69 -22.37 1.13
CA ASP A 201 -6.79 -21.40 1.05
C ASP A 201 -6.49 -20.11 1.82
N ARG A 202 -5.24 -19.89 2.23
CA ARG A 202 -4.80 -18.66 2.91
C ARG A 202 -3.97 -17.80 1.99
N MET A 203 -4.37 -16.54 1.91
CA MET A 203 -3.64 -15.48 1.24
C MET A 203 -2.92 -14.63 2.28
N ALA A 204 -1.80 -14.04 1.92
CA ALA A 204 -1.27 -12.91 2.67
C ALA A 204 -2.30 -11.77 2.65
N ASP A 205 -2.50 -11.13 3.80
CA ASP A 205 -3.23 -9.88 3.88
C ASP A 205 -2.27 -8.75 3.53
N ALA A 206 -2.61 -7.93 2.53
CA ALA A 206 -1.76 -6.80 2.13
C ALA A 206 -1.52 -5.82 3.29
N GLY A 207 -2.49 -5.68 4.21
CA GLY A 207 -2.34 -4.84 5.41
C GLY A 207 -1.30 -5.35 6.41
N ASP A 208 -1.00 -6.66 6.39
CA ASP A 208 -0.04 -7.29 7.30
C ASP A 208 1.36 -7.41 6.68
N LEU A 209 1.48 -7.23 5.36
CA LEU A 209 2.74 -7.38 4.64
C LEU A 209 3.71 -6.23 4.94
N GLN A 210 4.94 -6.58 5.31
CA GLN A 210 6.00 -5.60 5.53
C GLN A 210 7.28 -6.01 4.81
N LEU A 211 7.82 -5.12 3.97
CA LEU A 211 9.14 -5.26 3.36
C LEU A 211 10.22 -4.88 4.39
N MET A 212 11.07 -5.84 4.70
CA MET A 212 12.18 -5.70 5.63
C MET A 212 13.39 -5.02 4.95
N PRO A 213 14.33 -4.49 5.75
CA PRO A 213 15.52 -3.80 5.26
C PRO A 213 16.44 -4.69 4.42
N ASP A 214 16.41 -6.00 4.66
CA ASP A 214 17.18 -7.02 3.97
C ASP A 214 16.50 -7.52 2.68
N GLY A 215 15.38 -6.90 2.29
CA GLY A 215 14.60 -7.27 1.11
C GLY A 215 13.63 -8.43 1.34
N THR A 216 13.57 -9.00 2.55
CA THR A 216 12.60 -10.04 2.88
C THR A 216 11.21 -9.44 3.14
N VAL A 217 10.17 -10.26 3.04
CA VAL A 217 8.79 -9.83 3.33
C VAL A 217 8.23 -10.64 4.50
N THR A 218 7.64 -9.97 5.47
CA THR A 218 6.95 -10.59 6.63
C THR A 218 5.44 -10.43 6.52
N GLY A 219 4.67 -11.02 7.45
CA GLY A 219 3.19 -11.08 7.34
C GLY A 219 2.68 -12.18 6.40
N LEU A 220 3.54 -13.16 6.07
CA LEU A 220 3.25 -14.24 5.14
C LEU A 220 2.40 -15.35 5.78
N PRO A 221 1.59 -16.09 5.00
CA PRO A 221 0.82 -17.22 5.51
C PRO A 221 1.74 -18.34 6.02
N ALA A 222 1.77 -18.57 7.33
CA ALA A 222 2.55 -19.66 7.96
C ALA A 222 1.83 -21.02 7.83
N PRO A 223 2.49 -22.18 7.60
CA PRO A 223 1.84 -23.50 7.60
C PRO A 223 1.01 -23.74 8.88
N ARG A 224 -0.06 -24.54 8.81
CA ARG A 224 -0.80 -24.93 10.03
C ARG A 224 0.14 -25.77 10.90
N GLU A 225 0.43 -25.31 12.11
CA GLU A 225 1.13 -26.13 13.12
C GLU A 225 0.26 -27.34 13.46
N GLY A 226 0.82 -28.54 13.23
CA GLY A 226 0.09 -29.81 13.38
C GLY A 226 0.49 -30.93 12.43
N MET A 227 1.63 -30.84 11.74
CA MET A 227 2.15 -31.92 10.88
C MET A 227 3.56 -32.32 11.33
N SER A 228 3.64 -32.99 12.47
CA SER A 228 4.65 -34.03 12.66
C SER A 228 4.20 -35.25 11.88
N ASN A 229 5.04 -35.74 10.98
CA ASN A 229 5.19 -37.16 10.69
C ASN A 229 6.67 -37.49 10.84
#